data_AF-A0AAW6T7R8-F1
#
_entry.id   AF-A0AAW6T7R8-F1
#
_cell.length_a   1.000
_cell.length_b   1.000
_cell.length_c   1.000
_cell.angle_alpha   90.00
_cell.angle_beta   90.00
_cell.angle_gamma   90.00
#
_symmetry.space_group_name_H-M   'P 1'
#
loop_
_entity.id
_entity.type
_entity.pdbx_description
1 polymer ?
#
loop_
_entity_poly.entity_id
_entity_poly.type
_entity_poly.pdbx_seq_one_letter_code
_entity_poly.pdbx_strand_id
1 'polypeptide(L)'
;MSDEAGRRYGSRRSLFQLMSDLPGVVADLVRAEFALLKAEIVAKLKLAGIGVAFLLIAAVIVLLFVGVLLTAAIFALSLVMPGWLAALLVALLLLIVIAVLVMLGVRQLKQAMPPVPEQTIDSVKRDYFTIMGVLSRTSPQPEER
;
A
#
# COMPACT_ATOMS: atom_id res chain seq x y z
N MET A 1 -48.66 -34.21 53.66
CA MET A 1 -49.26 -32.89 53.38
C MET A 1 -48.11 -31.89 53.50
N SER A 2 -47.30 -31.81 52.44
CA SER A 2 -47.36 -30.81 51.36
C SER A 2 -46.47 -29.63 51.70
N ASP A 3 -45.22 -29.68 51.20
CA ASP A 3 -44.47 -28.52 50.69
C ASP A 3 -43.06 -28.95 50.18
N GLU A 4 -43.06 -29.76 49.11
CA GLU A 4 -41.86 -30.02 48.30
C GLU A 4 -41.90 -29.30 46.93
N ALA A 5 -42.91 -28.47 46.68
CA ALA A 5 -43.16 -27.90 45.36
C ALA A 5 -42.65 -26.46 45.24
N GLY A 6 -41.37 -26.26 44.89
CA GLY A 6 -40.95 -24.91 44.50
C GLY A 6 -39.54 -24.73 43.94
N ARG A 7 -38.61 -25.66 44.15
CA ARG A 7 -37.19 -25.45 43.80
C ARG A 7 -36.66 -26.33 42.66
N ARG A 8 -37.49 -26.61 41.66
CA ARG A 8 -37.03 -27.19 40.39
C ARG A 8 -37.64 -26.46 39.19
N TYR A 9 -36.96 -25.43 38.71
CA TYR A 9 -36.80 -25.17 37.27
C TYR A 9 -35.42 -24.53 37.03
N GLY A 10 -34.37 -25.24 37.45
CA GLY A 10 -33.16 -25.27 36.65
C GLY A 10 -33.42 -26.08 35.37
N SER A 11 -32.72 -25.73 34.28
CA SER A 11 -32.54 -26.55 33.07
C SER A 11 -33.37 -26.27 31.81
N ARG A 12 -33.92 -25.06 31.62
CA ARG A 12 -34.24 -24.55 30.26
C ARG A 12 -33.96 -23.05 30.11
N ARG A 13 -32.76 -22.59 30.50
CA ARG A 13 -32.13 -21.55 29.65
C ARG A 13 -31.90 -22.23 28.32
N SER A 14 -32.79 -21.94 27.39
CA SER A 14 -33.16 -22.87 26.34
C SER A 14 -32.08 -22.90 25.27
N LEU A 15 -31.95 -24.03 24.56
CA LEU A 15 -31.13 -24.13 23.36
C LEU A 15 -31.47 -23.01 22.35
N PHE A 16 -32.72 -22.51 22.37
CA PHE A 16 -33.15 -21.33 21.62
C PHE A 16 -32.48 -20.02 22.08
N GLN A 17 -32.12 -19.89 23.35
CA GLN A 17 -31.37 -18.74 23.89
C GLN A 17 -29.91 -18.76 23.41
N LEU A 18 -29.25 -19.94 23.38
CA LEU A 18 -27.91 -20.08 22.81
C LEU A 18 -27.88 -19.84 21.29
N MET A 19 -28.92 -20.28 20.58
CA MET A 19 -29.09 -19.97 19.15
C MET A 19 -29.37 -18.48 18.89
N SER A 20 -30.04 -17.80 19.83
CA SER A 20 -30.27 -16.35 19.80
C SER A 20 -28.98 -15.54 20.06
N ASP A 21 -28.06 -16.06 20.88
CA ASP A 21 -26.85 -15.34 21.29
C ASP A 21 -25.63 -15.60 20.38
N LEU A 22 -25.63 -16.70 19.61
CA LEU A 22 -24.58 -17.06 18.64
C LEU A 22 -24.21 -15.93 17.65
N PRO A 23 -25.16 -15.20 17.04
CA PRO A 23 -24.84 -14.07 16.15
C PRO A 23 -24.05 -12.97 16.86
N GLY A 24 -24.31 -12.72 18.14
CA GLY A 24 -23.59 -11.76 18.95
C GLY A 24 -22.13 -12.17 19.18
N VAL A 25 -21.91 -13.44 19.52
CA VAL A 25 -20.55 -13.99 19.73
C VAL A 25 -19.72 -13.94 18.44
N VAL A 26 -20.32 -14.26 17.28
CA VAL A 26 -19.65 -14.15 15.98
C VAL A 26 -19.34 -12.69 15.65
N ALA A 27 -20.27 -11.77 15.89
CA ALA A 27 -20.04 -10.33 15.68
C ALA A 27 -18.92 -9.79 16.57
N ASP A 28 -18.82 -10.26 17.81
CA ASP A 28 -17.77 -9.86 18.75
C ASP A 28 -16.40 -10.44 18.37
N LEU A 29 -16.34 -11.68 17.87
CA LEU A 29 -15.10 -12.27 17.36
C LEU A 29 -14.57 -11.50 16.14
N VAL A 30 -15.45 -11.20 15.18
CA VAL A 30 -15.08 -10.41 13.99
C VAL A 30 -14.56 -9.03 14.40
N ARG A 31 -15.25 -8.35 15.33
CA ARG A 31 -14.78 -7.06 15.88
C ARG A 31 -13.42 -7.17 16.55
N ALA A 32 -13.16 -8.26 17.28
CA ALA A 32 -11.88 -8.51 17.93
C ALA A 32 -10.75 -8.73 16.90
N GLU A 33 -10.97 -9.55 15.87
CA GLU A 33 -10.01 -9.75 14.78
C GLU A 33 -9.72 -8.46 14.02
N PHE A 34 -10.75 -7.64 13.74
CA PHE A 34 -10.56 -6.31 13.16
C PHE A 34 -9.76 -5.39 14.07
N ALA A 35 -10.02 -5.39 15.38
CA ALA A 35 -9.27 -4.58 16.34
C ALA A 35 -7.79 -5.00 16.40
N LEU A 36 -7.53 -6.31 16.35
CA LEU A 36 -6.18 -6.88 16.38
C LEU A 36 -5.43 -6.55 15.08
N LEU A 37 -6.07 -6.78 13.92
CA LEU A 37 -5.52 -6.40 12.61
C LEU A 37 -5.20 -4.90 12.56
N LYS A 38 -6.11 -4.05 13.05
CA LYS A 38 -5.89 -2.61 13.12
C LYS A 38 -4.66 -2.29 13.99
N ALA A 39 -4.54 -2.91 15.16
CA ALA A 39 -3.39 -2.71 16.05
C ALA A 39 -2.08 -3.13 15.37
N GLU A 40 -2.05 -4.28 14.69
CA GLU A 40 -0.87 -4.77 13.99
C GLU A 40 -0.49 -3.86 12.80
N ILE A 41 -1.47 -3.44 12.00
CA ILE A 41 -1.25 -2.50 10.89
C ILE A 41 -0.72 -1.16 11.43
N VAL A 42 -1.32 -0.61 12.48
CA VAL A 42 -0.85 0.66 13.07
C VAL A 42 0.57 0.51 13.63
N ALA A 43 0.89 -0.61 14.28
CA ALA A 43 2.25 -0.88 14.76
C ALA A 43 3.24 -0.94 13.59
N LYS A 44 2.94 -1.72 12.54
CA LYS A 44 3.76 -1.84 11.33
C LYS A 44 3.92 -0.50 10.61
N LEU A 45 2.85 0.28 10.48
CA LEU A 45 2.87 1.62 9.89
C LEU A 45 3.71 2.60 10.70
N LYS A 46 3.68 2.53 12.04
CA LYS A 46 4.50 3.40 12.89
C LYS A 46 5.99 3.12 12.69
N LEU A 47 6.38 1.85 12.69
CA LEU A 47 7.77 1.43 12.42
C LEU A 47 8.22 1.81 11.00
N ALA A 48 7.40 1.52 9.99
CA ALA A 48 7.67 1.91 8.60
C ALA A 48 7.74 3.44 8.44
N GLY A 49 6.85 4.17 9.11
CA GLY A 49 6.78 5.63 9.08
C GLY A 49 8.02 6.29 9.68
N ILE A 50 8.56 5.73 10.77
CA ILE A 50 9.84 6.18 11.34
C ILE A 50 10.98 5.94 10.34
N GLY A 51 11.01 4.77 9.69
CA GLY A 51 12.00 4.47 8.66
C GLY A 51 11.95 5.46 7.48
N VAL A 52 10.75 5.74 6.97
CA VAL A 52 10.53 6.75 5.92
C VAL A 52 10.96 8.14 6.38
N ALA A 53 10.66 8.53 7.62
CA ALA A 53 11.09 9.81 8.17
C ALA A 53 12.62 9.94 8.20
N PHE A 54 13.34 8.91 8.65
CA PHE A 54 14.80 8.89 8.61
C PHE A 54 15.35 8.96 7.17
N LEU A 55 14.76 8.25 6.22
CA LEU A 55 15.17 8.31 4.82
C LEU A 55 14.97 9.70 4.21
N LEU A 56 13.87 10.39 4.53
CA LEU A 56 13.64 11.76 4.07
C LEU A 56 14.67 12.72 4.66
N ILE A 57 14.96 12.61 5.96
CA ILE A 57 16.00 13.43 6.62
C ILE A 57 17.37 13.15 5.99
N ALA A 58 17.72 11.87 5.82
CA ALA A 58 18.99 11.48 5.19
C ALA A 58 19.10 11.99 3.74
N ALA A 59 18.01 11.94 2.97
CA ALA A 59 17.99 12.47 1.60
C ALA A 59 18.28 13.98 1.56
N VAL A 60 17.69 14.76 2.48
CA VAL A 60 17.98 16.20 2.60
C VAL A 60 19.44 16.44 2.98
N ILE A 61 19.97 15.69 3.95
CA ILE A 61 21.37 15.81 4.37
C ILE A 61 22.33 15.47 3.21
N VAL A 62 22.06 14.40 2.46
CA VAL A 62 22.86 14.02 1.28
C VAL A 62 22.80 15.13 0.23
N LEU A 63 21.63 15.73 -0.01
CA LEU A 63 21.50 16.85 -0.94
C LEU A 63 22.37 18.04 -0.54
N LEU A 64 22.35 18.42 0.75
CA LEU A 64 23.19 19.49 1.28
C LEU A 64 24.68 19.14 1.18
N PHE A 65 25.05 17.91 1.53
CA PHE A 65 26.43 17.42 1.47
C PHE A 65 26.99 17.46 0.04
N VAL A 66 26.20 17.04 -0.96
CA VAL A 66 26.56 17.17 -2.38
C VAL A 66 26.79 18.64 -2.74
N GLY A 67 25.94 19.56 -2.28
CA GLY A 67 26.14 21.00 -2.49
C GLY A 67 27.47 21.52 -1.92
N VAL A 68 27.85 21.07 -0.72
CA VAL A 68 29.15 21.41 -0.11
C VAL A 68 30.31 20.85 -0.94
N LEU A 69 30.23 19.60 -1.39
CA LEU A 69 31.27 19.00 -2.24
C LEU A 69 31.42 19.71 -3.58
N LEU A 70 30.32 20.09 -4.23
CA LEU A 70 30.37 20.86 -5.47
C LEU A 70 31.02 22.22 -5.25
N THR A 71 30.67 22.91 -4.16
CA THR A 71 31.28 24.20 -3.79
C THR A 71 32.78 24.05 -3.54
N ALA A 72 33.19 23.01 -2.80
CA ALA A 72 34.60 22.69 -2.56
C ALA A 72 35.36 22.39 -3.87
N ALA A 73 34.75 21.63 -4.78
CA ALA A 73 35.34 21.35 -6.09
C ALA A 73 35.53 22.63 -6.92
N ILE A 74 34.55 23.53 -6.91
CA ILE A 74 34.63 24.83 -7.59
C ILE A 74 35.76 25.67 -6.99
N PHE A 75 35.86 25.77 -5.66
CA PHE A 75 36.94 26.51 -5.01
C PHE A 75 38.31 25.90 -5.29
N ALA A 76 38.43 24.57 -5.27
CA ALA A 76 39.68 23.89 -5.60
C ALA A 76 40.13 24.20 -7.04
N LEU A 77 39.23 24.13 -8.03
CA LEU A 77 39.54 24.50 -9.41
C LEU A 77 39.81 25.99 -9.57
N SER A 78 39.17 26.84 -8.77
CA SER A 78 39.36 28.30 -8.80
C SER A 78 40.78 28.71 -8.40
N LEU A 79 41.57 27.82 -7.79
CA LEU A 79 42.99 28.07 -7.51
C LEU A 79 43.85 28.13 -8.79
N VAL A 80 43.38 27.55 -9.90
CA VAL A 80 44.15 27.45 -11.15
C VAL A 80 43.46 28.12 -12.35
N MET A 81 42.21 28.58 -12.21
CA MET A 81 41.45 29.25 -13.27
C MET A 81 40.39 30.21 -12.69
N PRO A 82 39.79 31.12 -13.49
CA PRO A 82 38.71 31.99 -13.01
C PRO A 82 37.51 31.20 -12.45
N GLY A 83 36.95 31.64 -11.33
CA GLY A 83 35.90 30.91 -10.62
C GLY A 83 34.62 30.66 -11.42
N TRP A 84 34.27 31.56 -12.35
CA TRP A 84 33.13 31.36 -13.24
C TRP A 84 33.35 30.19 -14.21
N LEU A 85 34.59 29.99 -14.69
CA LEU A 85 34.93 28.89 -15.59
C LEU A 85 34.97 27.56 -14.81
N ALA A 86 35.52 27.58 -13.59
CA ALA A 86 35.50 26.44 -12.67
C ALA A 86 34.06 25.97 -12.41
N ALA A 87 33.15 26.90 -12.11
CA ALA A 87 31.73 26.60 -11.89
C ALA A 87 31.07 25.94 -13.11
N LEU A 88 31.35 26.45 -14.33
CA LEU A 88 30.81 25.86 -15.56
C LEU A 88 31.33 24.45 -15.83
N LEU A 89 32.62 24.18 -15.56
CA LEU A 89 33.19 22.84 -15.74
C LEU A 89 32.59 21.84 -14.75
N VAL A 90 32.47 22.21 -13.48
CA VAL A 90 31.84 21.35 -12.47
C VAL A 90 30.37 21.10 -12.80
N ALA A 91 29.63 22.13 -13.26
CA ALA A 91 28.25 21.98 -13.71
C ALA A 91 28.13 21.04 -14.92
N LEU A 92 29.04 21.12 -15.88
CA LEU A 92 29.07 20.22 -17.04
C LEU A 92 29.31 18.76 -16.62
N LEU A 93 30.28 18.51 -15.73
CA LEU A 93 30.52 17.18 -15.18
C LEU A 93 29.30 16.64 -14.44
N LEU A 94 28.64 17.48 -13.62
CA LEU A 94 27.43 17.09 -12.91
C LEU A 94 26.28 16.75 -13.87
N LEU A 95 26.13 17.51 -14.97
CA LEU A 95 25.12 17.25 -16.00
C LEU A 95 25.31 15.87 -16.64
N ILE A 96 26.56 15.48 -16.91
CA ILE A 96 26.88 14.13 -17.44
C ILE A 96 26.47 13.05 -16.44
N VAL A 97 26.81 13.21 -15.16
CA VAL A 97 26.42 12.27 -14.10
C VAL A 97 24.89 12.15 -14.01
N ILE A 98 24.17 13.28 -14.04
CA ILE A 98 22.70 13.30 -14.03
C ILE A 98 22.13 12.55 -15.24
N ALA A 99 22.66 12.80 -16.44
CA ALA A 99 22.20 12.13 -17.66
C ALA A 99 22.35 10.61 -17.58
N VAL A 100 23.49 10.13 -17.06
CA VAL A 100 23.72 8.69 -16.84
C VAL A 100 22.75 8.12 -15.80
N LEU A 101 22.58 8.79 -14.66
CA LEU A 101 21.68 8.34 -13.59
C LEU A 101 20.22 8.30 -14.07
N VAL A 102 19.75 9.31 -14.80
CA VAL A 102 18.41 9.33 -15.39
C VAL A 102 18.25 8.18 -16.38
N MET A 103 19.24 7.94 -17.25
CA MET A 103 19.19 6.84 -18.20
C MET A 103 19.09 5.48 -17.48
N LEU A 104 19.91 5.25 -16.44
CA LEU A 104 19.88 4.01 -15.66
C LEU A 104 18.56 3.87 -14.87
N GLY A 105 18.09 4.95 -14.26
CA GLY A 105 16.83 4.98 -13.51
C GLY A 105 15.63 4.66 -14.40
N VAL A 106 15.56 5.27 -15.59
CA VAL A 106 14.50 4.99 -16.58
C VAL A 106 14.58 3.54 -17.05
N ARG A 107 15.78 2.99 -17.28
CA ARG A 107 15.94 1.57 -17.66
C ARG A 107 15.46 0.62 -16.56
N GLN A 108 15.85 0.87 -15.31
CA GLN A 108 15.41 0.09 -14.16
C GLN A 108 13.89 0.16 -13.97
N LEU A 109 13.30 1.36 -14.08
CA LEU A 109 11.86 1.53 -13.91
C LEU A 109 11.07 0.81 -15.01
N LYS A 110 11.54 0.86 -16.26
CA LYS A 110 10.95 0.11 -17.38
C LYS A 110 11.02 -1.41 -17.20
N GLN A 111 12.05 -1.92 -16.51
CA GLN A 111 12.17 -3.35 -16.18
C GLN A 111 11.30 -3.76 -14.99
N ALA A 112 11.24 -2.92 -13.95
CA ALA A 112 10.48 -3.20 -12.73
C ALA A 112 8.97 -2.99 -12.90
N MET A 113 8.57 -2.12 -13.82
CA MET A 113 7.18 -1.83 -14.16
C MET A 113 7.02 -2.00 -15.68
N PRO A 114 6.87 -3.25 -16.19
CA PRO A 114 6.55 -3.44 -17.59
C PRO A 114 5.26 -2.64 -17.89
N PRO A 115 5.23 -1.85 -18.99
CA PRO A 115 4.05 -1.08 -19.37
C PRO A 115 2.89 -2.05 -19.42
N VAL A 116 1.90 -1.83 -18.54
CA VAL A 116 0.66 -2.59 -18.28
C VAL A 116 0.65 -3.99 -18.90
N PRO A 117 0.65 -5.09 -18.12
CA PRO A 117 0.66 -6.42 -18.70
C PRO A 117 -0.52 -6.56 -19.67
N GLU A 118 -0.25 -6.66 -20.97
CA GLU A 118 -1.30 -6.78 -22.00
C GLU A 118 -2.25 -7.94 -21.65
N GLN A 119 -1.69 -8.99 -21.06
CA GLN A 119 -2.40 -10.16 -20.54
C GLN A 119 -3.40 -9.83 -19.42
N THR A 120 -3.10 -8.85 -18.55
CA THR A 120 -4.00 -8.41 -17.46
C THR A 120 -5.14 -7.56 -18.01
N ILE A 121 -4.88 -6.75 -19.04
CA ILE A 121 -5.96 -6.02 -19.73
C ILE A 121 -6.88 -7.02 -20.44
N ASP A 122 -6.32 -8.04 -21.08
CA ASP A 122 -7.10 -9.05 -21.80
C ASP A 122 -7.89 -9.97 -20.85
N SER A 123 -7.36 -10.32 -19.68
CA SER A 123 -8.11 -11.08 -18.67
C SER A 123 -9.28 -10.28 -18.10
N VAL A 124 -9.08 -9.00 -17.79
CA VAL A 124 -10.16 -8.11 -17.30
C VAL A 124 -11.24 -7.90 -18.36
N LYS A 125 -10.86 -7.76 -19.64
CA LYS A 125 -11.82 -7.71 -20.75
C LYS A 125 -12.62 -9.00 -20.87
N ARG A 126 -11.96 -10.17 -20.82
CA ARG A 126 -12.63 -11.48 -20.89
C ARG A 126 -13.63 -11.70 -19.75
N ASP A 127 -13.27 -11.29 -18.53
CA ASP A 127 -14.16 -11.42 -17.38
C ASP A 127 -15.39 -10.51 -17.49
N TYR A 128 -15.22 -9.28 -17.99
CA TYR A 128 -16.33 -8.38 -18.28
C TYR A 128 -17.31 -8.99 -19.32
N PHE A 129 -16.78 -9.54 -20.41
CA PHE A 129 -17.62 -10.18 -21.44
C PHE A 129 -18.31 -11.45 -20.94
N THR A 130 -17.67 -12.21 -20.05
CA THR A 130 -18.25 -13.42 -19.47
C THR A 130 -19.40 -13.08 -18.53
N ILE A 131 -19.24 -12.07 -17.68
CA ILE A 131 -20.29 -11.61 -16.75
C ILE A 131 -21.46 -11.01 -17.52
N MET A 132 -21.21 -10.16 -18.52
CA MET A 132 -22.26 -9.60 -19.38
C MET A 132 -22.97 -10.68 -20.21
N GLY A 133 -22.26 -11.70 -20.66
CA GLY A 133 -22.83 -12.86 -21.35
C GLY A 133 -23.75 -13.72 -20.47
N VAL A 134 -23.49 -13.77 -19.16
CA VAL A 134 -24.38 -14.44 -18.19
C VAL A 134 -25.63 -13.60 -17.92
N LEU A 135 -25.50 -12.29 -17.77
CA LEU A 135 -26.63 -11.39 -17.49
C LEU A 135 -27.62 -11.27 -18.66
N SER A 136 -27.14 -11.39 -19.90
CA SER A 136 -27.95 -11.31 -21.11
C SER A 136 -28.77 -12.58 -21.40
N ARG A 137 -28.50 -13.71 -20.73
CA ARG A 137 -29.30 -14.95 -20.83
C ARG A 137 -30.50 -14.99 -19.90
N THR A 138 -30.58 -14.06 -18.94
CA THR A 138 -31.61 -14.07 -17.90
C THR A 138 -32.74 -13.07 -18.16
N SER A 139 -32.83 -12.52 -19.39
CA SER A 139 -33.99 -11.71 -19.80
C SER A 139 -35.22 -12.61 -19.93
N PRO A 140 -36.26 -12.45 -19.11
CA PRO A 140 -37.47 -13.28 -19.19
C PRO A 140 -38.16 -13.03 -20.53
N GLN A 141 -38.37 -14.09 -21.32
CA GLN A 141 -39.26 -14.02 -22.47
C GLN A 141 -40.69 -13.77 -21.97
N PRO A 142 -41.40 -12.76 -22.49
CA PRO A 142 -42.81 -12.59 -22.17
C PRO A 142 -43.57 -13.78 -22.79
N GLU A 143 -44.18 -14.61 -21.94
CA GLU A 143 -45.14 -15.64 -22.34
C GLU A 143 -46.25 -14.98 -23.18
N GLU A 144 -46.26 -15.26 -24.48
CA GLU A 144 -47.41 -15.01 -25.34
C GLU A 144 -48.57 -15.90 -24.87
N ARG A 145 -49.65 -15.25 -24.42
CA ARG A 145 -50.95 -15.85 -24.14
C ARG A 145 -51.86 -15.80 -25.36
#